data_AF-A0A660T257-F1
#
_entry.id   AF-A0A660T257-F1
#
_cell.length_a   1.000
_cell.length_b   1.000
_cell.length_c   1.000
_cell.angle_alpha   90.00
_cell.angle_beta   90.00
_cell.angle_gamma   90.00
#
_symmetry.space_group_name_H-M   'P 1'
#
loop_
_entity.id
_entity.type
_entity.pdbx_description
1 polymer ?
#
loop_
_entity_poly.entity_id
_entity_poly.type
_entity_poly.pdbx_seq_one_letter_code
_entity_poly.pdbx_strand_id
1 'polypeptide(L)'
;MYSNIPLLKKTGRGQNVQYGDIFLYSTIDPEGSVLKRIERIDIKADTLVFIPSPVLGYGVNKLLKNIPPGTHIFCVEADEQLMKLFIEYGSREISADNRLSIIRTSDPAAAVNYFKGLKFNSIRRIQTIYLSRGYQLYREAYDSIEKALEETIEHYWQNRITLINMNSLWIKNIIDNLQYIYKCRDVSSLSIKKPILIVGAGPSLEDN
;
A
#
# COMPACT_ATOMS: atom_id res chain seq x y z
N MET A 1 12.87 -14.37 -29.56
CA MET A 1 12.00 -13.46 -28.77
C MET A 1 10.95 -14.30 -28.09
N TYR A 2 11.12 -14.61 -26.81
CA TYR A 2 10.09 -15.29 -26.04
C TYR A 2 8.94 -14.30 -25.83
N SER A 3 7.74 -14.68 -26.22
CA SER A 3 6.56 -13.84 -26.03
C SER A 3 6.24 -13.79 -24.54
N ASN A 4 6.29 -12.60 -23.94
CA ASN A 4 5.83 -12.30 -22.58
C ASN A 4 4.29 -12.38 -22.48
N ILE A 5 3.70 -13.45 -23.00
CA ILE A 5 2.26 -13.68 -23.04
C ILE A 5 1.97 -14.80 -22.05
N PRO A 6 1.16 -14.56 -21.01
CA PRO A 6 0.76 -15.61 -20.09
C PRO A 6 -0.14 -16.64 -20.81
N LEU A 7 0.15 -17.91 -20.58
CA LEU A 7 -0.60 -19.03 -21.15
C LEU A 7 -1.26 -19.86 -20.04
N LEU A 8 -2.57 -20.04 -20.13
CA LEU A 8 -3.29 -20.96 -19.25
C LEU A 8 -2.94 -22.41 -19.61
N LYS A 9 -2.52 -23.19 -18.62
CA LYS A 9 -2.23 -24.62 -18.74
C LYS A 9 -3.10 -25.38 -17.76
N LYS A 10 -3.89 -26.32 -18.27
CA LYS A 10 -4.63 -27.25 -17.41
C LYS A 10 -3.64 -28.21 -16.74
N THR A 11 -3.80 -28.37 -15.44
CA THR A 11 -3.17 -29.43 -14.66
C THR A 11 -4.26 -30.41 -14.22
N GLY A 12 -3.87 -31.59 -13.73
CA GLY A 12 -4.84 -32.56 -13.21
C GLY A 12 -5.66 -32.05 -12.01
N ARG A 13 -5.27 -30.93 -11.39
CA ARG A 13 -5.89 -30.37 -10.17
C ARG A 13 -6.16 -28.86 -10.26
N GLY A 14 -6.39 -28.32 -11.44
CA GLY A 14 -6.73 -26.90 -11.64
C GLY A 14 -5.96 -26.25 -12.78
N GLN A 15 -5.97 -24.92 -12.83
CA GLN A 15 -5.28 -24.16 -13.88
C GLN A 15 -3.97 -23.59 -13.34
N ASN A 16 -2.94 -23.62 -14.16
CA ASN A 16 -1.68 -22.93 -13.91
C ASN A 16 -1.45 -21.89 -15.01
N VAL A 17 -0.60 -20.91 -14.74
CA VAL A 17 -0.19 -19.90 -15.72
C VAL A 17 1.28 -20.11 -16.02
N GLN A 18 1.59 -20.33 -17.30
CA GLN A 18 2.96 -20.33 -17.79
C GLN A 18 3.27 -18.93 -18.33
N TYR A 19 4.35 -18.33 -17.86
CA TYR A 19 4.86 -17.03 -18.33
C TYR A 19 6.31 -17.23 -18.77
N GLY A 20 6.57 -17.19 -20.08
CA GLY A 20 7.82 -17.68 -20.64
C GLY A 20 8.05 -19.16 -20.27
N ASP A 21 9.17 -19.46 -19.63
CA ASP A 21 9.55 -20.82 -19.22
C ASP A 21 9.15 -21.15 -17.77
N ILE A 22 8.42 -20.25 -17.10
CA ILE A 22 8.13 -20.37 -15.66
C ILE A 22 6.63 -20.62 -15.45
N PHE A 23 6.32 -21.61 -14.60
CA PHE A 23 4.97 -21.78 -14.03
C PHE A 23 4.78 -20.90 -12.80
N LEU A 24 3.71 -20.11 -12.77
CA LEU A 24 3.44 -19.14 -11.71
C LEU A 24 2.80 -19.76 -10.46
N TYR A 25 2.28 -20.98 -10.57
CA TYR A 25 1.81 -21.79 -9.45
C TYR A 25 2.48 -23.17 -9.42
N SER A 26 2.17 -23.96 -8.38
CA SER A 26 2.57 -25.36 -8.30
C SER A 26 2.11 -26.14 -9.55
N THR A 27 3.00 -26.92 -10.15
CA THR A 27 2.68 -27.76 -11.32
C THR A 27 1.80 -28.96 -10.98
N ILE A 28 1.72 -29.33 -9.71
CA ILE A 28 0.98 -30.49 -9.21
C ILE A 28 -0.43 -30.11 -8.75
N ASP A 29 -0.53 -29.03 -7.97
CA ASP A 29 -1.77 -28.58 -7.33
C ASP A 29 -1.76 -27.05 -7.19
N PRO A 30 -2.06 -26.31 -8.29
CA PRO A 30 -1.93 -24.86 -8.35
C PRO A 30 -2.67 -24.13 -7.23
N GLU A 31 -3.96 -24.42 -7.06
CA GLU A 31 -4.82 -23.76 -6.08
C GLU A 31 -4.66 -24.34 -4.67
N GLY A 32 -4.67 -25.67 -4.54
CA GLY A 32 -4.61 -26.34 -3.24
C GLY A 32 -3.32 -26.04 -2.48
N SER A 33 -2.20 -25.84 -3.18
CA SER A 33 -0.93 -25.43 -2.57
C SER A 33 -0.99 -24.01 -1.98
N VAL A 34 -1.72 -23.09 -2.61
CA VAL A 34 -1.92 -21.72 -2.14
C VAL A 34 -2.85 -21.70 -0.94
N LEU A 35 -3.96 -22.44 -0.99
CA LEU A 35 -4.92 -22.53 0.12
C LEU A 35 -4.27 -23.08 1.39
N LYS A 36 -3.48 -24.16 1.29
CA LYS A 36 -2.70 -24.72 2.42
C LYS A 36 -1.68 -23.73 3.00
N ARG A 37 -1.13 -22.84 2.17
CA ARG A 37 -0.21 -21.80 2.64
C ARG A 37 -0.96 -20.74 3.43
N ILE A 38 -2.10 -20.27 2.93
CA ILE A 38 -2.95 -19.28 3.60
C ILE A 38 -3.39 -19.75 4.98
N GLU A 39 -3.72 -21.02 5.16
CA GLU A 39 -4.13 -21.59 6.45
C GLU A 39 -3.06 -21.48 7.55
N ARG A 40 -1.79 -21.27 7.19
CA ARG A 40 -0.68 -21.13 8.13
C ARG A 40 -0.30 -19.68 8.42
N ILE A 41 -0.91 -18.72 7.72
CA ILE A 41 -0.60 -17.31 7.87
C ILE A 41 -1.46 -16.74 8.99
N ASP A 42 -0.81 -16.22 10.02
CA ASP A 42 -1.47 -15.39 11.04
C ASP A 42 -1.52 -13.94 10.55
N ILE A 43 -2.74 -13.41 10.42
CA ILE A 43 -3.00 -12.02 10.04
C ILE A 43 -3.57 -11.32 11.26
N LYS A 44 -2.94 -10.22 11.67
CA LYS A 44 -3.40 -9.41 12.81
C LYS A 44 -4.42 -8.37 12.34
N ALA A 45 -5.26 -7.90 13.26
CA ALA A 45 -6.12 -6.75 13.00
C ALA A 45 -5.33 -5.51 12.59
N ASP A 46 -6.00 -4.59 11.91
CA ASP A 46 -5.42 -3.32 11.45
C ASP A 46 -4.22 -3.51 10.52
N THR A 47 -4.31 -4.49 9.60
CA THR A 47 -3.22 -4.87 8.68
C THR A 47 -3.57 -4.53 7.23
N LEU A 48 -2.63 -3.94 6.50
CA LEU A 48 -2.65 -3.94 5.04
C LEU A 48 -2.03 -5.26 4.56
N VAL A 49 -2.86 -6.14 4.03
CA VAL A 49 -2.40 -7.38 3.39
C VAL A 49 -2.01 -7.05 1.96
N PHE A 50 -0.71 -6.97 1.69
CA PHE A 50 -0.17 -6.68 0.37
C PHE A 50 0.02 -7.98 -0.42
N ILE A 51 -0.55 -8.05 -1.62
CA ILE A 51 -0.46 -9.24 -2.50
C ILE A 51 0.16 -8.79 -3.83
N PRO A 52 1.47 -8.99 -4.01
CA PRO A 52 2.11 -8.76 -5.30
C PRO A 52 1.77 -9.88 -6.27
N SER A 53 1.35 -9.50 -7.47
CA SER A 53 0.98 -10.38 -8.57
C SER A 53 -0.08 -11.44 -8.20
N PRO A 54 -1.37 -11.08 -8.19
CA PRO A 54 -2.44 -12.02 -7.86
C PRO A 54 -2.61 -13.11 -8.93
N VAL A 55 -2.24 -12.87 -10.20
CA VAL A 55 -2.33 -13.80 -11.35
C VAL A 55 -3.75 -14.36 -11.55
N LEU A 56 -4.08 -15.54 -11.01
CA LEU A 56 -5.44 -16.11 -11.05
C LEU A 56 -6.27 -15.79 -9.81
N GLY A 57 -5.69 -15.11 -8.82
CA GLY A 57 -6.39 -14.73 -7.60
C GLY A 57 -6.65 -15.87 -6.62
N TYR A 58 -6.00 -17.03 -6.81
CA TYR A 58 -6.15 -18.17 -5.91
C TYR A 58 -5.90 -17.77 -4.46
N GLY A 59 -6.89 -18.07 -3.60
CA GLY A 59 -6.82 -17.77 -2.18
C GLY A 59 -7.30 -16.38 -1.75
N VAL A 60 -7.53 -15.42 -2.65
CA VAL A 60 -8.03 -14.07 -2.30
C VAL A 60 -9.38 -14.15 -1.57
N ASN A 61 -10.33 -14.94 -2.10
CA ASN A 61 -11.61 -15.16 -1.44
C ASN A 61 -11.49 -15.82 -0.06
N LYS A 62 -10.53 -16.75 0.09
CA LYS A 62 -10.29 -17.43 1.37
C LYS A 62 -9.77 -16.43 2.40
N LEU A 63 -8.87 -15.52 1.99
CA LEU A 63 -8.41 -14.43 2.82
C LEU A 63 -9.57 -13.50 3.20
N LEU A 64 -10.38 -13.02 2.26
CA LEU A 64 -11.50 -12.12 2.54
C LEU A 64 -12.50 -12.66 3.59
N LYS A 65 -12.73 -13.98 3.59
CA LYS A 65 -13.59 -14.64 4.57
C LYS A 65 -13.01 -14.67 5.99
N ASN A 66 -11.68 -14.63 6.10
CA ASN A 66 -10.95 -14.89 7.35
C ASN A 66 -10.15 -13.68 7.85
N ILE A 67 -10.07 -12.57 7.10
CA ILE A 67 -9.30 -11.40 7.55
C ILE A 67 -9.93 -10.78 8.81
N PRO A 68 -9.12 -10.38 9.81
CA PRO A 68 -9.62 -9.72 11.00
C PRO A 68 -10.18 -8.32 10.71
N PRO A 69 -10.91 -7.70 11.66
CA PRO A 69 -11.37 -6.32 11.55
C PRO A 69 -10.22 -5.32 11.29
N GLY A 70 -10.54 -4.23 10.60
CA GLY A 70 -9.56 -3.19 10.25
C GLY A 70 -8.52 -3.59 9.20
N THR A 71 -8.64 -4.79 8.64
CA THR A 71 -7.73 -5.32 7.61
C THR A 71 -8.22 -4.98 6.20
N HIS A 72 -7.29 -4.67 5.31
CA HIS A 72 -7.55 -4.45 3.89
C HIS A 72 -6.61 -5.28 3.02
N ILE A 73 -7.14 -5.90 1.98
CA ILE A 73 -6.35 -6.64 0.99
C ILE A 73 -6.06 -5.72 -0.20
N PHE A 74 -4.77 -5.52 -0.47
CA PHE A 74 -4.30 -4.69 -1.57
C PHE A 74 -3.46 -5.52 -2.54
N CYS A 75 -4.08 -5.89 -3.66
CA CYS A 75 -3.44 -6.62 -4.73
C CYS A 75 -2.86 -5.63 -5.74
N VAL A 76 -1.59 -5.82 -6.10
CA VAL A 76 -0.94 -5.00 -7.13
C VAL A 76 -0.33 -5.90 -8.20
N GLU A 77 -0.63 -5.58 -9.46
CA GLU A 77 -0.02 -6.22 -10.62
C GLU A 77 0.76 -5.19 -11.44
N ALA A 78 2.04 -5.46 -11.67
CA ALA A 78 2.93 -4.60 -12.44
C ALA A 78 2.75 -4.85 -13.95
N ASP A 79 2.50 -6.10 -14.33
CA ASP A 79 2.44 -6.53 -15.73
C ASP A 79 1.04 -6.39 -16.33
N GLU A 80 0.95 -5.75 -17.49
CA GLU A 80 -0.33 -5.52 -18.15
C GLU A 80 -1.00 -6.82 -18.61
N GLN A 81 -0.23 -7.80 -19.09
CA GLN A 81 -0.78 -9.06 -19.61
C GLN A 81 -1.26 -9.96 -18.47
N LEU A 82 -0.55 -9.98 -17.33
CA LEU A 82 -1.00 -10.67 -16.12
C LEU A 82 -2.24 -9.99 -15.53
N MET A 83 -2.34 -8.66 -15.57
CA MET A 83 -3.56 -7.97 -15.14
C MET A 83 -4.74 -8.32 -16.06
N LYS A 84 -4.53 -8.34 -17.38
CA LYS A 84 -5.57 -8.77 -18.33
C LYS A 84 -6.04 -10.20 -18.04
N LEU A 85 -5.11 -11.12 -17.83
CA LEU A 85 -5.43 -12.51 -17.45
C LEU A 85 -6.20 -12.56 -16.14
N PHE A 86 -5.81 -11.78 -15.13
CA PHE A 86 -6.51 -11.70 -13.86
C PHE A 86 -7.96 -11.23 -14.06
N ILE A 87 -8.19 -10.15 -14.82
CA ILE A 87 -9.54 -9.64 -15.09
C ILE A 87 -10.37 -10.65 -15.88
N GLU A 88 -9.76 -11.31 -16.87
CA GLU A 88 -10.49 -12.22 -17.75
C GLU A 88 -10.86 -13.52 -17.05
N TYR A 89 -10.00 -14.07 -16.18
CA TYR A 89 -10.17 -15.39 -15.59
C TYR A 89 -10.24 -15.37 -14.06
N GLY A 90 -9.33 -14.67 -13.39
CA GLY A 90 -9.19 -14.71 -11.93
C GLY A 90 -10.27 -13.95 -11.16
N SER A 91 -10.66 -12.76 -11.62
CA SER A 91 -11.59 -11.89 -10.90
C SER A 91 -13.03 -12.39 -10.93
N ARG A 92 -13.37 -13.34 -11.81
CA ARG A 92 -14.74 -13.88 -11.93
C ARG A 92 -15.21 -14.58 -10.65
N GLU A 93 -14.29 -15.23 -9.96
CA GLU A 93 -14.62 -15.95 -8.73
C GLU A 93 -14.54 -15.03 -7.50
N ILE A 94 -13.88 -13.88 -7.61
CA ILE A 94 -13.64 -12.99 -6.48
C ILE A 94 -14.88 -12.16 -6.20
N SER A 95 -15.39 -12.27 -4.98
CA SER A 95 -16.56 -11.50 -4.54
C SER A 95 -16.19 -10.02 -4.42
N ALA A 96 -17.07 -9.13 -4.88
CA ALA A 96 -16.93 -7.70 -4.65
C ALA A 96 -16.96 -7.44 -3.13
N ASP A 97 -15.89 -6.85 -2.60
CA ASP A 97 -15.72 -6.57 -1.18
C ASP A 97 -15.02 -5.21 -1.03
N ASN A 98 -15.49 -4.37 -0.12
CA ASN A 98 -14.90 -3.05 0.12
C ASN A 98 -13.53 -3.14 0.80
N ARG A 99 -13.19 -4.30 1.37
CA ARG A 99 -11.88 -4.61 1.96
C ARG A 99 -10.89 -5.17 0.93
N LEU A 100 -11.25 -5.17 -0.35
CA LEU A 100 -10.38 -5.58 -1.44
C LEU A 100 -10.13 -4.40 -2.38
N SER A 101 -8.88 -4.21 -2.75
CA SER A 101 -8.51 -3.36 -3.87
C SER A 101 -7.49 -4.04 -4.74
N ILE A 102 -7.70 -3.96 -6.05
CA ILE A 102 -6.81 -4.52 -7.06
C ILE A 102 -6.46 -3.40 -8.04
N ILE A 103 -5.17 -3.15 -8.23
CA ILE A 103 -4.70 -2.13 -9.16
C ILE A 103 -3.58 -2.65 -10.06
N ARG A 104 -3.47 -2.05 -11.24
CA ARG A 104 -2.33 -2.26 -12.13
C ARG A 104 -1.38 -1.09 -12.02
N THR A 105 -0.18 -1.31 -11.47
CA THR A 105 0.88 -0.31 -11.42
C THR A 105 2.24 -0.96 -11.17
N SER A 106 3.28 -0.41 -11.79
CA SER A 106 4.68 -0.64 -11.42
C SER A 106 5.29 0.54 -10.67
N ASP A 107 4.54 1.64 -10.52
CA ASP A 107 4.97 2.86 -9.86
C ASP A 107 4.54 2.86 -8.37
N PRO A 108 5.49 2.98 -7.42
CA PRO A 108 5.23 3.14 -6.00
C PRO A 108 4.36 4.35 -5.67
N ALA A 109 4.55 5.49 -6.35
CA ALA A 109 3.80 6.70 -6.05
C ALA A 109 2.31 6.53 -6.39
N ALA A 110 2.00 5.93 -7.54
CA ALA A 110 0.63 5.57 -7.90
C ALA A 110 -0.02 4.60 -6.90
N ALA A 111 0.72 3.58 -6.43
CA ALA A 111 0.21 2.65 -5.43
C ALA A 111 -0.11 3.34 -4.09
N VAL A 112 0.79 4.20 -3.62
CA VAL A 112 0.60 4.99 -2.39
C VAL A 112 -0.55 5.98 -2.53
N ASN A 113 -0.68 6.67 -3.67
CA ASN A 113 -1.77 7.60 -3.91
C ASN A 113 -3.13 6.91 -3.90
N TYR A 114 -3.22 5.74 -4.53
CA TYR A 114 -4.42 4.92 -4.47
C TYR A 114 -4.71 4.50 -3.02
N PHE A 115 -3.71 3.99 -2.29
CA PHE A 115 -3.85 3.59 -0.89
C PHE A 115 -4.35 4.74 0.01
N LYS A 116 -3.79 5.94 -0.13
CA LYS A 116 -4.23 7.15 0.60
C LYS A 116 -5.68 7.53 0.30
N GLY A 117 -6.15 7.29 -0.93
CA GLY A 117 -7.53 7.54 -1.34
C GLY A 117 -8.57 6.67 -0.61
N LEU A 118 -8.16 5.51 -0.09
CA LEU A 118 -9.06 4.55 0.56
C LEU A 118 -9.44 4.93 2.01
N LYS A 119 -8.88 6.03 2.55
CA LYS A 119 -9.18 6.58 3.90
C LYS A 119 -9.02 5.56 5.05
N PHE A 120 -7.97 4.75 5.02
CA PHE A 120 -7.67 3.83 6.13
C PHE A 120 -6.98 4.53 7.29
N ASN A 121 -7.76 4.87 8.32
CA ASN A 121 -7.24 5.49 9.55
C ASN A 121 -6.79 4.48 10.61
N SER A 122 -7.12 3.19 10.44
CA SER A 122 -6.85 2.15 11.43
C SER A 122 -5.64 1.29 11.09
N ILE A 123 -5.23 1.19 9.82
CA ILE A 123 -4.12 0.31 9.40
C ILE A 123 -2.82 0.74 10.09
N ARG A 124 -2.17 -0.20 10.79
CA ARG A 124 -0.94 0.03 11.58
C ARG A 124 0.29 -0.67 11.03
N ARG A 125 0.09 -1.65 10.15
CA ARG A 125 1.15 -2.52 9.67
C ARG A 125 0.84 -3.02 8.28
N ILE A 126 1.88 -3.43 7.57
CA ILE A 126 1.79 -4.15 6.31
C ILE A 126 2.19 -5.61 6.53
N GLN A 127 1.56 -6.52 5.80
CA GLN A 127 1.95 -7.93 5.74
C GLN A 127 1.84 -8.42 4.30
N THR A 128 2.98 -8.81 3.74
CA THR A 128 3.05 -9.27 2.35
C THR A 128 2.78 -10.76 2.26
N ILE A 129 1.88 -11.14 1.36
CA ILE A 129 1.51 -12.54 1.11
C ILE A 129 1.74 -12.89 -0.36
N TYR A 130 2.68 -13.80 -0.58
CA TYR A 130 3.01 -14.33 -1.90
C TYR A 130 2.09 -15.50 -2.28
N LEU A 131 1.06 -15.21 -3.09
CA LEU A 131 0.11 -16.21 -3.59
C LEU A 131 0.59 -16.89 -4.87
N SER A 132 1.41 -16.22 -5.68
CA SER A 132 1.96 -16.75 -6.92
C SER A 132 3.48 -16.54 -6.97
N ARG A 133 4.14 -17.14 -7.96
CA ARG A 133 5.53 -16.82 -8.31
C ARG A 133 5.64 -15.59 -9.22
N GLY A 134 4.52 -14.95 -9.56
CA GLY A 134 4.51 -13.73 -10.40
C GLY A 134 5.32 -12.59 -9.79
N TYR A 135 5.41 -12.52 -8.45
CA TYR A 135 6.32 -11.61 -7.75
C TYR A 135 7.77 -11.69 -8.24
N GLN A 136 8.26 -12.89 -8.63
CA GLN A 136 9.64 -13.06 -9.09
C GLN A 136 9.92 -12.38 -10.44
N LEU A 137 8.89 -12.11 -11.24
CA LEU A 137 9.02 -11.51 -12.57
C LEU A 137 9.35 -10.02 -12.48
N TYR A 138 8.78 -9.32 -11.51
CA TYR A 138 8.91 -7.87 -11.33
C TYR A 138 9.25 -7.51 -9.88
N ARG A 139 10.19 -8.26 -9.29
CA ARG A 139 10.57 -8.17 -7.87
C ARG A 139 10.87 -6.74 -7.44
N GLU A 140 11.74 -6.04 -8.16
CA GLU A 140 12.16 -4.67 -7.81
C GLU A 140 10.96 -3.71 -7.75
N ALA A 141 10.01 -3.84 -8.68
CA ALA A 141 8.81 -3.03 -8.70
C ALA A 141 7.95 -3.31 -7.45
N TYR A 142 7.68 -4.58 -7.14
CA TYR A 142 6.87 -4.92 -5.97
C TYR A 142 7.56 -4.55 -4.64
N ASP A 143 8.88 -4.75 -4.52
CA ASP A 143 9.65 -4.39 -3.32
C ASP A 143 9.63 -2.87 -3.10
N SER A 144 9.76 -2.09 -4.18
CA SER A 144 9.68 -0.63 -4.10
C SER A 144 8.29 -0.13 -3.70
N ILE A 145 7.22 -0.81 -4.13
CA ILE A 145 5.84 -0.53 -3.73
C ILE A 145 5.61 -0.88 -2.27
N GLU A 146 6.04 -2.07 -1.83
CA GLU A 146 5.92 -2.52 -0.44
C GLU A 146 6.59 -1.52 0.51
N LYS A 147 7.85 -1.13 0.19
CA LYS A 147 8.60 -0.16 0.98
C LYS A 147 7.91 1.20 1.05
N ALA A 148 7.41 1.72 -0.08
CA ALA A 148 6.71 3.00 -0.10
C ALA A 148 5.40 2.98 0.71
N LEU A 149 4.69 1.85 0.72
CA LEU A 149 3.50 1.65 1.55
C LEU A 149 3.85 1.59 3.04
N GLU A 150 4.91 0.86 3.40
CA GLU A 150 5.42 0.76 4.77
C GLU A 150 5.81 2.14 5.32
N GLU A 151 6.66 2.87 4.60
CA GLU A 151 7.07 4.25 4.96
C GLU A 151 5.85 5.18 5.11
N THR A 152 4.85 5.04 4.23
CA THR A 152 3.62 5.85 4.31
C THR A 152 2.83 5.56 5.59
N ILE A 153 2.69 4.28 5.97
CA ILE A 153 1.98 3.88 7.19
C ILE A 153 2.75 4.36 8.42
N GLU A 154 4.07 4.17 8.45
CA GLU A 154 4.92 4.62 9.55
C GLU A 154 4.86 6.14 9.75
N HIS A 155 5.06 6.92 8.68
CA HIS A 155 4.98 8.37 8.74
C HIS A 155 3.61 8.88 9.18
N TYR A 156 2.52 8.23 8.74
CA TYR A 156 1.18 8.58 9.19
C TYR A 156 1.04 8.44 10.71
N TRP A 157 1.51 7.34 11.29
CA TRP A 157 1.43 7.11 12.73
C TRP A 157 2.40 7.97 13.54
N GLN A 158 3.62 8.18 13.06
CA GLN A 158 4.57 9.11 13.69
C GLN A 158 3.98 10.52 13.79
N ASN A 159 3.43 11.04 12.68
CA ASN A 159 2.78 12.35 12.65
C ASN A 159 1.57 12.40 13.59
N ARG A 160 0.77 11.34 13.61
CA ARG A 160 -0.41 11.26 14.47
C ARG A 160 -0.07 11.22 15.95
N ILE A 161 0.97 10.48 16.36
CA ILE A 161 1.44 10.44 17.75
C ILE A 161 1.94 11.83 18.18
N THR A 162 2.73 12.49 17.33
CA THR A 162 3.19 13.88 17.57
C THR A 162 2.01 14.81 17.80
N LEU A 163 1.00 14.77 16.94
CA LEU A 163 -0.21 15.60 17.09
C LEU A 163 -0.94 15.31 18.41
N ILE A 164 -1.09 14.04 18.79
CA ILE A 164 -1.73 13.65 20.06
C ILE A 164 -0.95 14.20 21.26
N ASN A 165 0.37 14.04 21.27
CA ASN A 165 1.23 14.49 22.37
C ASN A 165 1.30 16.02 22.47
N MET A 166 1.30 16.72 21.33
CA MET A 166 1.36 18.19 21.31
C MET A 166 -0.01 18.85 21.48
N ASN A 167 -1.11 18.11 21.36
CA ASN A 167 -2.45 18.68 21.35
C ASN A 167 -2.75 19.53 22.59
N SER A 168 -2.44 19.04 23.79
CA SER A 168 -2.68 19.77 25.03
C SER A 168 -1.86 21.05 25.11
N LEU A 169 -0.59 21.00 24.69
CA LEU A 169 0.30 22.15 24.64
C LEU A 169 -0.18 23.19 23.62
N TRP A 170 -0.63 22.74 22.43
CA TRP A 170 -1.16 23.64 21.40
C TRP A 170 -2.44 24.33 21.86
N ILE A 171 -3.39 23.59 22.44
CA ILE A 171 -4.63 24.16 22.99
C ILE A 171 -4.29 25.19 24.08
N LYS A 172 -3.42 24.83 25.02
CA LYS A 172 -2.96 25.76 26.06
C LYS A 172 -2.35 27.02 25.46
N ASN A 173 -1.41 26.88 24.54
CA ASN A 173 -0.73 28.02 23.91
C ASN A 173 -1.71 28.89 23.11
N ILE A 174 -2.70 28.31 22.44
CA ILE A 174 -3.74 29.06 21.72
C ILE A 174 -4.57 29.89 22.72
N ILE A 175 -5.01 29.29 23.82
CA ILE A 175 -5.79 29.98 24.87
C ILE A 175 -4.95 31.06 25.55
N ASP A 176 -3.71 30.75 25.92
CA ASP A 176 -2.80 31.68 26.57
C ASP A 176 -2.48 32.88 25.65
N ASN A 177 -2.42 32.66 24.33
CA ASN A 177 -2.16 33.72 23.36
C ASN A 177 -3.42 34.48 22.91
N LEU A 178 -4.61 33.92 23.08
CA LEU A 178 -5.89 34.54 22.70
C LEU A 178 -6.09 35.90 23.38
N GLN A 179 -5.61 36.05 24.61
CA GLN A 179 -5.64 37.34 25.32
C GLN A 179 -4.84 38.43 24.63
N TYR A 180 -3.88 38.11 23.76
CA TYR A 180 -3.07 39.10 23.05
C TYR A 180 -3.63 39.43 21.67
N ILE A 181 -4.73 38.81 21.24
CA ILE A 181 -5.26 38.97 19.88
C ILE A 181 -5.60 40.42 19.54
N TYR A 182 -6.06 41.21 20.51
CA TYR A 182 -6.37 42.63 20.33
C TYR A 182 -5.13 43.51 20.11
N LYS A 183 -3.93 43.02 20.46
CA LYS A 183 -2.64 43.69 20.22
C LYS A 183 -2.04 43.31 18.87
N CYS A 184 -2.55 42.26 18.24
CA CYS A 184 -2.04 41.76 16.98
C CYS A 184 -2.70 42.48 15.80
N ARG A 185 -1.95 42.63 14.71
CA ARG A 185 -2.48 43.07 13.42
C ARG A 185 -2.77 41.85 12.56
N ASP A 186 -3.69 42.01 11.62
CA ASP A 186 -3.96 40.97 10.62
C ASP A 186 -2.68 40.66 9.83
N VAL A 187 -2.42 39.39 9.58
CA VAL A 187 -1.32 38.91 8.73
C VAL A 187 -1.43 39.49 7.32
N SER A 188 -2.63 39.79 6.83
CA SER A 188 -2.84 40.48 5.55
C SER A 188 -2.18 41.87 5.50
N SER A 189 -1.97 42.51 6.66
CA SER A 189 -1.26 43.79 6.78
C SER A 189 0.26 43.67 6.75
N LEU A 190 0.78 42.44 6.78
CA LEU A 190 2.21 42.13 6.79
C LEU A 190 2.77 42.22 5.36
N SER A 191 2.89 43.45 4.86
CA SER A 191 3.47 43.77 3.55
C SER A 191 4.78 44.54 3.73
N ILE A 192 5.88 43.98 3.24
CA ILE A 192 7.22 44.55 3.40
C ILE A 192 7.85 44.71 2.02
N LYS A 193 8.23 45.94 1.66
CA LYS A 193 8.90 46.27 0.38
C LYS A 193 10.43 46.16 0.45
N LYS A 194 10.96 45.86 1.63
CA LYS A 194 12.40 45.70 1.90
C LYS A 194 12.80 44.22 1.73
N PRO A 195 14.06 43.93 1.39
CA PRO A 195 14.54 42.56 1.34
C PRO A 195 14.33 41.87 2.69
N ILE A 196 13.87 40.63 2.63
CA ILE A 196 13.61 39.79 3.81
C ILE A 196 14.80 38.84 3.96
N LEU A 197 15.44 38.88 5.12
CA LEU A 197 16.43 37.88 5.51
C LEU A 197 15.72 36.81 6.35
N ILE A 198 15.71 35.58 5.85
CA ILE A 198 15.17 34.43 6.57
C ILE A 198 16.35 33.68 7.16
N VAL A 199 16.45 33.69 8.49
CA VAL A 199 17.52 33.05 9.24
C VAL A 199 16.97 31.76 9.84
N GLY A 200 17.45 30.61 9.35
CA GLY A 200 17.16 29.32 9.95
C GLY A 200 18.21 28.96 11.02
N ALA A 201 17.89 28.00 11.89
CA ALA A 201 18.84 27.44 12.86
C ALA A 201 19.82 26.44 12.22
N GLY A 202 20.27 26.72 10.99
CA GLY A 202 21.20 25.86 10.26
C GLY A 202 22.65 26.16 10.64
N PRO A 203 23.54 25.15 10.65
CA PRO A 203 24.95 25.35 11.01
C PRO A 203 25.71 26.25 10.03
N SER A 204 25.25 26.41 8.80
CA SER A 204 25.79 27.32 7.79
C SER A 204 25.59 28.83 8.10
N LEU A 205 25.01 29.14 9.26
CA LEU A 205 24.92 30.51 9.77
C LEU A 205 26.22 30.99 10.43
N GLU A 206 27.13 30.10 10.80
CA GLU A 206 28.40 30.46 11.45
C GLU A 206 29.45 30.98 10.44
N ASP A 207 29.23 30.75 9.14
CA ASP A 207 30.15 31.10 8.05
C ASP A 207 29.78 32.40 7.29
N ASN A 208 28.74 33.14 7.69
CA ASN A 208 28.27 34.39 7.05
C ASN A 208 28.18 35.56 8.04
#